data_AF-A0A660ZN80-F1
#
_entry.id   AF-A0A660ZN80-F1
#
_cell.length_a   1.000
_cell.length_b   1.000
_cell.length_c   1.000
_cell.angle_alpha   90.00
_cell.angle_beta   90.00
_cell.angle_gamma   90.00
#
_symmetry.space_group_name_H-M   'P 1'
#
loop_
_entity.id
_entity.type
_entity.pdbx_description
1 polymer ?
#
loop_
_entity_poly.entity_id
_entity_poly.type
_entity_poly.pdbx_seq_one_letter_code
_entity_poly.pdbx_strand_id
1 'polypeptide(L)'
;FAGIRAIVAESFARIYYRNAINQALVVIDCADASRFARKNKEKVHGSRARIDTENGRLEILGEEFSFVPLSGKALEIFDAGGLVEYTKRRLASS
;
A
#
# COMPACT_ATOMS: atom_id res chain seq x y z
N PHE A 1 5.37 15.53 -3.28
CA PHE A 1 5.38 14.06 -3.44
C PHE A 1 5.46 13.71 -4.92
N ALA A 2 6.19 12.65 -5.29
CA ALA A 2 6.41 12.24 -6.68
C ALA A 2 5.18 11.57 -7.35
N GLY A 3 3.97 11.77 -6.82
CA GLY A 3 2.73 11.18 -7.36
C GLY A 3 2.55 9.68 -7.17
N ILE A 4 3.41 9.02 -6.38
CA ILE A 4 3.33 7.58 -6.10
C ILE A 4 2.12 7.27 -5.21
N ARG A 5 1.26 6.34 -5.65
CA ARG A 5 0.06 5.92 -4.90
C ARG A 5 0.26 4.70 -4.02
N ALA A 6 1.12 3.77 -4.44
CA ALA A 6 1.42 2.56 -3.69
C ALA A 6 2.80 2.02 -4.06
N ILE A 7 3.40 1.25 -3.15
CA ILE A 7 4.62 0.47 -3.38
C ILE A 7 4.32 -0.98 -3.01
N VAL A 8 4.64 -1.89 -3.92
CA VAL A 8 4.51 -3.35 -3.70
C VAL A 8 5.91 -3.94 -3.66
N ALA A 9 6.20 -4.75 -2.65
CA ALA A 9 7.48 -5.43 -2.48
C ALA A 9 7.29 -6.83 -1.89
N GLU A 10 8.35 -7.63 -1.85
CA GLU A 10 8.30 -8.93 -1.16
C GLU A 10 8.20 -8.76 0.35
N SER A 11 8.87 -7.75 0.89
CA SER A 11 8.76 -7.33 2.28
C SER A 11 9.26 -5.89 2.46
N PHE A 12 8.79 -5.21 3.50
CA PHE A 12 9.34 -3.94 3.96
C PHE A 12 10.03 -4.07 5.33
N ALA A 13 11.11 -3.31 5.52
CA ALA A 13 11.67 -3.12 6.85
C ALA A 13 10.65 -2.41 7.75
N ARG A 14 10.55 -2.84 9.02
CA ARG A 14 9.56 -2.35 9.99
C ARG A 14 9.49 -0.82 10.11
N ILE A 15 10.64 -0.15 10.10
CA ILE A 15 10.72 1.32 10.19
C ILE A 15 10.14 1.98 8.93
N TYR A 16 10.46 1.45 7.76
CA TYR A 16 9.94 1.96 6.49
C TYR A 16 8.43 1.79 6.43
N TYR A 17 7.92 0.61 6.79
CA TYR A 17 6.49 0.32 6.81
C TYR A 17 5.70 1.32 7.68
N ARG A 18 6.16 1.56 8.92
CA ARG A 18 5.55 2.55 9.82
C ARG A 18 5.61 3.97 9.24
N ASN A 19 6.76 4.37 8.69
CA ASN A 19 6.92 5.72 8.14
C ASN A 19 6.02 5.95 6.91
N ALA A 20 5.83 4.92 6.07
CA ALA A 20 4.92 4.98 4.94
C ALA A 20 3.47 5.20 5.40
N ILE A 21 2.99 4.40 6.38
CA ILE A 21 1.65 4.58 6.97
C ILE A 21 1.47 5.98 7.55
N ASN A 22 2.46 6.48 8.30
CA ASN A 22 2.40 7.81 8.90
C ASN A 22 2.21 8.93 7.87
N GLN A 23 2.65 8.71 6.63
CA GLN A 23 2.54 9.64 5.49
C GLN A 23 1.40 9.28 4.53
N ALA A 24 0.52 8.35 4.89
CA ALA A 24 -0.53 7.82 4.01
C ALA A 24 -0.01 7.30 2.67
N LEU A 25 1.18 6.68 2.67
CA LEU A 25 1.69 5.93 1.52
C LEU A 25 1.33 4.44 1.68
N VAL A 26 0.62 3.90 0.70
CA VAL A 26 0.27 2.47 0.66
C VAL A 26 1.54 1.65 0.41
N VAL A 27 1.84 0.73 1.32
CA VAL A 27 2.92 -0.25 1.19
C VAL A 27 2.34 -1.65 1.35
N ILE A 28 2.58 -2.50 0.36
CA ILE A 28 1.99 -3.85 0.27
C ILE A 28 3.09 -4.88 0.22
N ASP A 29 3.14 -5.74 1.23
CA ASP A 29 3.94 -6.97 1.21
C ASP A 29 3.19 -8.02 0.38
N CYS A 30 3.65 -8.26 -0.85
CA CYS A 30 3.13 -9.28 -1.75
C CYS A 30 4.27 -9.90 -2.56
N ALA A 31 4.84 -10.98 -2.01
CA ALA A 31 6.02 -11.61 -2.59
C ALA A 31 5.75 -12.19 -3.98
N ASP A 32 4.56 -12.78 -4.19
CA ASP A 32 4.18 -13.34 -5.49
C ASP A 32 4.05 -12.27 -6.56
N ALA A 33 3.38 -11.15 -6.26
CA ALA A 33 3.26 -10.04 -7.20
C ALA A 33 4.62 -9.39 -7.52
N SER A 34 5.50 -9.22 -6.53
CA SER A 34 6.85 -8.69 -6.76
C SER A 34 7.68 -9.62 -7.66
N ARG A 35 7.66 -10.93 -7.40
CA ARG A 35 8.36 -11.91 -8.24
C ARG A 35 7.80 -11.95 -9.66
N PHE A 36 6.47 -11.95 -9.80
CA PHE A 36 5.80 -11.86 -11.10
C PHE A 36 6.21 -10.59 -11.86
N ALA A 37 6.21 -9.45 -11.17
CA ALA A 37 6.58 -8.17 -11.75
C ALA A 37 8.03 -8.15 -12.25
N ARG A 38 8.95 -8.71 -11.47
CA ARG A 38 10.37 -8.86 -11.85
C ARG A 38 10.55 -9.75 -13.07
N LYS A 39 9.87 -10.91 -13.10
CA LYS A 39 9.92 -11.85 -14.22
C LYS A 39 9.37 -11.24 -15.52
N ASN A 40 8.39 -10.33 -15.41
CA ASN A 40 7.71 -9.70 -16.53
C ASN A 40 8.04 -8.19 -16.68
N LYS A 41 9.23 -7.76 -16.23
CA LYS A 41 9.60 -6.33 -16.07
C LYS A 41 9.27 -5.46 -17.28
N GLU A 42 9.57 -5.91 -18.49
CA GLU A 42 9.33 -5.16 -19.73
C GLU A 42 7.84 -4.92 -20.00
N LYS A 43 6.99 -5.91 -19.73
CA LYS A 43 5.53 -5.81 -19.89
C LYS A 43 4.88 -5.01 -18.77
N VAL A 44 5.43 -5.11 -17.56
CA VAL A 44 4.90 -4.45 -16.37
C VAL A 44 5.24 -2.96 -16.39
N HIS A 45 6.40 -2.58 -16.94
CA HIS A 45 6.77 -1.18 -17.07
C HIS A 45 5.77 -0.41 -17.93
N GLY A 46 5.21 0.68 -17.40
CA GLY A 46 4.18 1.48 -18.06
C GLY A 46 2.77 0.84 -18.09
N SER A 47 2.61 -0.39 -17.59
CA SER A 47 1.31 -1.03 -17.48
C SER A 47 0.47 -0.47 -16.32
N ARG A 48 -0.81 -0.84 -16.29
CA ARG A 48 -1.71 -0.51 -15.19
C ARG A 48 -1.79 -1.68 -14.21
N ALA A 49 -1.85 -1.35 -12.94
CA ALA A 49 -2.21 -2.28 -11.87
C ALA A 49 -3.49 -1.79 -11.19
N ARG A 50 -4.32 -2.72 -10.71
CA ARG A 50 -5.45 -2.40 -9.81
C ARG A 50 -5.14 -2.92 -8.43
N ILE A 51 -5.45 -2.12 -7.41
CA ILE A 51 -5.25 -2.48 -6.01
C ILE A 51 -6.57 -2.23 -5.30
N ASP A 52 -7.08 -3.28 -4.66
CA ASP A 52 -8.18 -3.25 -3.71
C ASP A 52 -7.57 -3.46 -2.32
N THR A 53 -7.36 -2.35 -1.62
CA THR A 53 -6.73 -2.35 -0.29
C THR A 53 -7.64 -2.91 0.80
N GLU A 54 -8.95 -2.90 0.59
CA GLU A 54 -9.94 -3.37 1.56
C GLU A 54 -10.01 -4.90 1.57
N ASN A 55 -10.05 -5.51 0.39
CA ASN A 55 -10.09 -6.97 0.24
C ASN A 55 -8.71 -7.60 0.08
N GLY A 56 -7.64 -6.79 0.01
CA GLY A 56 -6.27 -7.30 -0.11
C GLY A 56 -5.99 -7.94 -1.47
N ARG A 57 -6.46 -7.34 -2.56
CA ARG A 57 -6.30 -7.86 -3.93
C ARG A 57 -5.51 -6.93 -4.82
N LEU A 58 -4.63 -7.50 -5.64
CA LEU A 58 -3.78 -6.80 -6.59
C LEU A 58 -3.87 -7.50 -7.94
N GLU A 59 -4.16 -6.75 -9.00
CA GLU A 59 -4.19 -7.24 -10.38
C GLU A 59 -3.10 -6.56 -11.20
N ILE A 60 -2.25 -7.35 -11.87
CA ILE A 60 -1.21 -6.87 -12.78
C ILE A 60 -1.25 -7.73 -14.05
N LEU A 61 -1.45 -7.09 -15.22
CA LEU A 61 -1.51 -7.78 -16.51
C LEU A 61 -2.55 -8.92 -16.58
N GLY A 62 -3.65 -8.82 -15.82
CA GLY A 62 -4.70 -9.84 -15.74
C GLY A 62 -4.42 -10.97 -14.74
N GLU A 63 -3.25 -10.98 -14.09
CA GLU A 63 -2.94 -11.90 -13.01
C GLU A 63 -3.33 -11.29 -11.66
N GLU A 64 -4.00 -12.08 -10.82
CA GLU A 64 -4.45 -11.66 -9.49
C GLU A 64 -3.56 -12.21 -8.38
N PHE A 65 -3.30 -11.37 -7.38
CA PHE A 65 -2.51 -11.67 -6.20
C PHE A 65 -3.25 -11.20 -4.96
N SER A 66 -3.11 -11.97 -3.88
CA SER A 66 -3.66 -11.60 -2.58
C SER A 66 -2.57 -11.13 -1.63
N PHE A 67 -2.92 -10.20 -0.76
CA PHE A 67 -2.08 -9.70 0.33
C PHE A 67 -2.94 -9.43 1.56
N VAL A 68 -2.30 -9.24 2.71
CA VAL A 68 -3.03 -8.96 3.96
C VAL A 68 -3.54 -7.51 3.91
N PRO A 69 -4.87 -7.27 4.01
CA PRO A 69 -5.42 -5.92 4.03
C PRO A 69 -4.85 -5.07 5.17
N LEU A 70 -4.81 -3.74 4.96
CA LEU A 70 -4.59 -2.83 6.07
C LEU A 70 -5.72 -2.97 7.09
N SER A 71 -5.37 -3.00 8.38
CA SER A 71 -6.35 -3.21 9.44
C SER A 71 -6.03 -2.38 10.69
N GLY A 72 -7.05 -2.20 11.53
CA GLY A 72 -6.98 -1.47 12.79
C GLY A 72 -6.47 -0.05 12.62
N LYS A 73 -5.62 0.40 13.55
CA LYS A 73 -5.10 1.78 13.59
C LYS A 73 -4.35 2.19 12.32
N ALA A 74 -3.71 1.25 11.62
CA ALA A 74 -2.98 1.56 10.40
C ALA A 74 -3.94 2.00 9.28
N LEU A 75 -5.09 1.33 9.17
CA LEU A 75 -6.16 1.71 8.23
C LEU A 75 -6.76 3.06 8.63
N GLU A 76 -7.07 3.27 9.92
CA GLU A 76 -7.61 4.56 10.39
C GLU A 76 -6.68 5.74 10.10
N ILE A 77 -5.37 5.56 10.30
CA ILE A 77 -4.36 6.58 9.98
C ILE A 77 -4.30 6.85 8.48
N PHE A 78 -4.41 5.80 7.67
CA PHE A 78 -4.41 5.91 6.22
C PHE A 78 -5.64 6.67 5.71
N ASP A 79 -6.84 6.29 6.16
CA ASP A 79 -8.12 6.93 5.78
C ASP A 79 -8.21 8.39 6.25
N ALA A 80 -7.49 8.72 7.33
CA ALA A 80 -7.37 10.10 7.77
C ALA A 80 -6.48 10.97 6.87
N GLY A 81 -5.72 10.38 5.95
CA GLY A 81 -4.71 11.06 5.14
C GLY A 81 -3.36 11.19 5.83
N GLY A 82 -3.10 10.36 6.84
CA GLY A 82 -1.83 10.29 7.55
C GLY A 82 -1.95 10.58 9.05
N LEU A 83 -0.86 10.37 9.79
CA LEU A 83 -0.86 10.39 11.25
C LEU A 83 -1.22 11.76 11.83
N VAL A 84 -0.78 12.83 11.17
CA VAL A 84 -1.06 14.21 11.60
C VAL A 84 -2.57 14.49 11.55
N GLU A 85 -3.21 14.17 10.44
CA GLU A 85 -4.65 14.41 10.28
C GLU A 85 -5.49 13.47 11.15
N TYR A 86 -5.06 12.21 11.31
CA TYR A 86 -5.67 11.29 12.28
C TYR A 86 -5.66 11.89 13.69
N THR A 87 -4.52 12.43 14.11
CA THR A 87 -4.34 13.00 15.45
C THR A 87 -5.19 14.26 15.65
N LYS A 88 -5.23 15.15 14.66
CA LYS A 88 -6.10 16.34 14.69
C LYS A 88 -7.57 15.98 14.85
N ARG A 89 -8.07 15.03 14.04
CA ARG A 89 -9.47 14.56 14.13
C ARG A 89 -9.79 14.02 15.52
N ARG A 90 -8.90 13.19 16.08
CA ARG A 90 -9.08 12.58 17.40
C ARG A 90 -9.14 13.62 18.53
N LEU A 91 -8.28 14.64 18.47
CA LEU A 91 -8.24 15.72 19.45
C LEU A 91 -9.46 16.66 19.35
N ALA A 92 -9.99 16.88 18.14
CA ALA A 92 -11.20 17.69 17.94
C ALA A 92 -12.48 16.99 18.41
N SER A 93 -12.47 15.66 18.46
CA SER A 93 -13.58 14.83 18.96
C SER A 93 -13.50 14.49 20.46
N SER A 94 -12.54 15.07 21.19
CA SER A 94 -12.37 14.92 22.65
C SER A 94 -12.81 16.19 23.37
#